data_AF-A0A4R6R7N9-F1
#
_entry.id   AF-A0A4R6R7N9-F1
#
_cell.length_a   1.000
_cell.length_b   1.000
_cell.length_c   1.000
_cell.angle_alpha   90.00
_cell.angle_beta   90.00
_cell.angle_gamma   90.00
#
_symmetry.space_group_name_H-M   'P 1'
#
loop_
_entity.id
_entity.type
_entity.pdbx_description
1 polymer ?
#
loop_
_entity_poly.entity_id
_entity_poly.type
_entity_poly.pdbx_seq_one_letter_code
_entity_poly.pdbx_strand_id
1 'polypeptide(L)'
;MLFEIADADVTARATAARGSDVLAVVFSQVRVPAGRFGLSRLFARTAHACLFLNQPDNAWYRGAEAAVDAAIARAVDAVRPARVVLYGSSMGAWGALSAAARRPDAEAVAFAPDFSVGEPGGRSAEAGLAPVDGEPDLSALLAAPRRGTIDLVIGLYDPYDAGVAARLVDIGLPAAVRLSTVASGHEVHDHLYSLNVIRRVIAGFVRPIGAEAVAKGLALPIGDTGRRHALARLALDLGAGRTVDPAAVAAVAFSGDPGAALVEAEALAAAGRIDEAERRLARLGVEIAASPILSSLPKRFRKEVPRRRIALLDALGRTDDARIVAAEAAAAFPTDDGFAARAGFAPPDEVPGGADLT
;
A
#
# COMPACT_ATOMS: atom_id res chain seq x y z
N MET A 1 -7.60 -25.46 13.37
CA MET A 1 -6.22 -25.15 12.96
C MET A 1 -5.64 -26.42 12.34
N LEU A 2 -4.91 -26.33 11.23
CA LEU A 2 -4.33 -27.50 10.55
C LEU A 2 -2.88 -27.74 10.99
N PHE A 3 -2.05 -26.71 10.89
CA PHE A 3 -0.68 -26.73 11.38
C PHE A 3 -0.16 -25.31 11.63
N GLU A 4 0.96 -25.23 12.34
CA GLU A 4 1.75 -24.01 12.53
C GLU A 4 3.24 -24.36 12.36
N ILE A 5 4.00 -23.45 11.75
CA ILE A 5 5.45 -23.53 11.57
C ILE A 5 6.03 -22.28 12.22
N ALA A 6 6.89 -22.49 13.21
CA ALA A 6 7.65 -21.45 13.87
C ALA A 6 9.12 -21.57 13.45
N ASP A 7 9.41 -21.21 12.20
CA ASP A 7 10.77 -21.03 11.69
C ASP A 7 11.16 -19.56 11.82
N ALA A 8 12.45 -19.28 12.01
CA ALA A 8 12.99 -17.93 12.14
C ALA A 8 12.81 -17.13 10.84
N ASP A 9 12.97 -17.80 9.69
CA ASP A 9 12.97 -17.13 8.38
C ASP A 9 11.54 -16.88 7.87
N VAL A 10 10.64 -17.86 8.05
CA VAL A 10 9.22 -17.73 7.71
C VAL A 10 8.36 -18.46 8.73
N THR A 11 7.46 -17.73 9.36
CA THR A 11 6.39 -18.33 10.16
C THR A 11 5.17 -18.60 9.28
N ALA A 12 4.49 -19.72 9.53
CA ALA A 12 3.31 -20.11 8.78
C ALA A 12 2.20 -20.64 9.68
N ARG A 13 0.94 -20.32 9.38
CA ARG A 13 -0.23 -20.89 10.07
C ARG A 13 -1.31 -21.27 9.08
N ALA A 14 -1.72 -22.54 9.10
CA ALA A 14 -2.80 -23.05 8.26
C ALA A 14 -4.11 -23.26 9.05
N THR A 15 -5.23 -22.85 8.46
CA THR A 15 -6.57 -23.02 9.01
C THR A 15 -7.48 -23.74 8.02
N ALA A 16 -8.31 -24.65 8.53
CA ALA A 16 -9.25 -25.44 7.73
C ALA A 16 -10.35 -24.56 7.11
N ALA A 17 -10.87 -25.00 5.96
CA ALA A 17 -12.02 -24.39 5.31
C ALA A 17 -13.31 -24.56 6.13
N ARG A 18 -14.32 -23.73 5.80
CA ARG A 18 -15.69 -23.83 6.33
C ARG A 18 -16.72 -24.13 5.24
N GLY A 19 -16.28 -24.56 4.05
CA GLY A 19 -17.17 -24.93 2.94
C GLY A 19 -16.73 -24.47 1.55
N SER A 20 -15.54 -23.88 1.38
CA SER A 20 -14.98 -23.55 0.06
C SER A 20 -13.84 -24.51 -0.32
N ASP A 21 -13.69 -24.73 -1.62
CA ASP A 21 -12.63 -25.47 -2.30
C ASP A 21 -11.37 -24.64 -2.59
N VAL A 22 -11.31 -23.40 -2.10
CA VAL A 22 -10.17 -22.48 -2.28
C VAL A 22 -9.23 -22.54 -1.08
N LEU A 23 -7.93 -22.59 -1.36
CA LEU A 23 -6.87 -22.25 -0.42
C LEU A 23 -6.38 -20.82 -0.69
N ALA A 24 -6.64 -19.91 0.24
CA ALA A 24 -6.08 -18.57 0.23
C ALA A 24 -4.70 -18.58 0.93
N VAL A 25 -3.63 -18.31 0.19
CA VAL A 25 -2.28 -18.14 0.74
C VAL A 25 -2.03 -16.65 0.91
N VAL A 26 -1.94 -16.19 2.15
CA VAL A 26 -1.93 -14.77 2.52
C VAL A 26 -0.57 -14.39 3.06
N PHE A 27 0.10 -13.49 2.36
CA PHE A 27 1.42 -12.97 2.70
C PHE A 27 1.27 -11.68 3.52
N SER A 28 1.96 -11.64 4.64
CA SER A 28 1.97 -10.48 5.54
C SER A 28 2.71 -9.30 4.92
N GLN A 29 2.22 -8.10 5.18
CA GLN A 29 2.94 -6.86 4.90
C GLN A 29 4.05 -6.59 5.95
N VAL A 30 4.79 -5.49 5.78
CA VAL A 30 5.86 -5.07 6.69
C VAL A 30 5.39 -4.88 8.15
N ARG A 31 6.34 -4.97 9.08
CA ARG A 31 6.17 -4.69 10.52
C ARG A 31 5.15 -5.61 11.21
N VAL A 32 5.01 -6.85 10.73
CA VAL A 32 4.19 -7.87 11.39
C VAL A 32 5.10 -8.71 12.30
N PRO A 33 4.88 -8.69 13.63
CA PRO A 33 5.72 -9.44 14.57
C PRO A 33 5.70 -10.96 14.32
N ALA A 34 6.75 -11.65 14.73
CA ALA A 34 6.80 -13.11 14.73
C ALA A 34 5.58 -13.72 15.45
N GLY A 35 5.01 -14.79 14.88
CA GLY A 35 3.79 -15.44 15.40
C GLY A 35 2.48 -14.67 15.15
N ARG A 36 2.56 -13.47 14.55
CA ARG A 36 1.42 -12.71 14.03
C ARG A 36 1.41 -12.79 12.51
N PHE A 37 0.22 -12.56 11.94
CA PHE A 37 -0.02 -12.66 10.51
C PHE A 37 -0.84 -11.46 10.05
N GLY A 38 -0.26 -10.68 9.13
CA GLY A 38 -0.94 -9.59 8.45
C GLY A 38 -2.19 -10.10 7.75
N LEU A 39 -3.23 -9.27 7.70
CA LEU A 39 -4.50 -9.56 7.02
C LEU A 39 -5.28 -10.78 7.56
N SER A 40 -4.79 -11.51 8.56
CA SER A 40 -5.47 -12.71 9.10
C SER A 40 -6.90 -12.45 9.57
N ARG A 41 -7.15 -11.29 10.20
CA ARG A 41 -8.50 -10.88 10.62
C ARG A 41 -9.47 -10.67 9.45
N LEU A 42 -8.97 -10.26 8.29
CA LEU A 42 -9.76 -10.07 7.08
C LEU A 42 -10.31 -11.41 6.58
N PHE A 43 -9.51 -12.47 6.68
CA PHE A 43 -9.85 -13.82 6.23
C PHE A 43 -10.58 -14.67 7.26
N ALA A 44 -10.58 -14.28 8.55
CA ALA A 44 -11.14 -15.05 9.65
C ALA A 44 -12.64 -15.42 9.51
N ARG A 45 -13.38 -14.69 8.66
CA ARG A 45 -14.81 -14.92 8.40
C ARG A 45 -15.10 -15.45 6.98
N THR A 46 -14.06 -15.76 6.21
CA THR A 46 -14.23 -16.36 4.87
C THR A 46 -14.46 -17.87 4.98
N ALA A 47 -14.99 -18.47 3.91
CA ALA A 47 -15.22 -19.92 3.85
C ALA A 47 -13.97 -20.73 3.46
N HIS A 48 -12.91 -20.05 3.04
CA HIS A 48 -11.69 -20.64 2.49
C HIS A 48 -10.85 -21.34 3.55
N ALA A 49 -10.10 -22.36 3.13
CA ALA A 49 -8.90 -22.70 3.87
C ALA A 49 -7.90 -21.55 3.70
N CYS A 50 -7.12 -21.28 4.73
CA CYS A 50 -6.12 -20.21 4.68
C CYS A 50 -4.75 -20.76 5.09
N LEU A 51 -3.71 -20.34 4.38
CA LEU A 51 -2.33 -20.41 4.82
C LEU A 51 -1.82 -18.98 5.00
N PHE A 52 -1.52 -18.59 6.22
CA PHE A 52 -0.93 -17.30 6.51
C PHE A 52 0.59 -17.43 6.60
N LEU A 53 1.32 -16.55 5.92
CA LEU A 53 2.77 -16.51 5.88
C LEU A 53 3.25 -15.16 6.41
N ASN A 54 4.29 -15.17 7.24
CA ASN A 54 4.94 -13.96 7.72
C ASN A 54 6.46 -14.15 7.78
N GLN A 55 7.20 -13.23 7.18
CA GLN A 55 8.64 -13.10 7.33
C GLN A 55 8.91 -11.91 8.27
N PRO A 56 9.26 -12.14 9.55
CA PRO A 56 9.31 -11.07 10.56
C PRO A 56 10.44 -10.05 10.37
N ASP A 57 11.53 -10.44 9.71
CA ASP A 57 12.71 -9.58 9.47
C ASP A 57 12.46 -8.50 8.40
N ASN A 58 11.32 -8.59 7.69
CA ASN A 58 10.98 -7.73 6.56
C ASN A 58 12.01 -7.77 5.43
N ALA A 59 12.52 -8.95 5.07
CA ALA A 59 13.41 -9.14 3.92
C ALA A 59 12.67 -9.35 2.58
N TRP A 60 11.40 -8.92 2.45
CA TRP A 60 10.62 -9.04 1.19
C TRP A 60 10.48 -10.47 0.66
N TYR A 61 10.42 -11.45 1.55
CA TYR A 61 10.43 -12.88 1.25
C TYR A 61 11.65 -13.34 0.44
N ARG A 62 12.73 -12.55 0.43
CA ARG A 62 14.01 -12.89 -0.20
C ARG A 62 14.69 -14.01 0.59
N GLY A 63 15.19 -15.03 -0.10
CA GLY A 63 15.87 -16.18 0.51
C GLY A 63 14.94 -17.15 1.24
N ALA A 64 13.64 -16.85 1.28
CA ALA A 64 12.61 -17.62 1.96
C ALA A 64 11.82 -18.54 1.00
N GLU A 65 12.23 -18.63 -0.26
CA GLU A 65 11.45 -19.25 -1.34
C GLU A 65 11.15 -20.72 -1.05
N ALA A 66 12.16 -21.48 -0.63
CA ALA A 66 12.02 -22.90 -0.32
C ALA A 66 11.08 -23.14 0.88
N ALA A 67 11.18 -22.31 1.93
CA ALA A 67 10.32 -22.40 3.11
C ALA A 67 8.87 -22.06 2.76
N VAL A 68 8.65 -21.00 1.97
CA VAL A 68 7.34 -20.63 1.43
C VAL A 68 6.75 -21.78 0.61
N ASP A 69 7.53 -22.36 -0.31
CA ASP A 69 7.05 -23.42 -1.18
C ASP A 69 6.73 -24.72 -0.42
N ALA A 70 7.52 -25.06 0.59
CA ALA A 70 7.25 -26.18 1.48
C ALA A 70 5.96 -25.96 2.29
N ALA A 71 5.74 -24.75 2.83
CA ALA A 71 4.54 -24.41 3.58
C ALA A 71 3.28 -24.48 2.69
N ILE A 72 3.36 -23.97 1.46
CA ILE A 72 2.26 -24.03 0.48
C ILE A 72 1.98 -25.48 0.10
N ALA A 73 3.00 -26.29 -0.22
CA ALA A 73 2.83 -27.70 -0.57
C ALA A 73 2.13 -28.47 0.56
N ARG A 74 2.57 -28.29 1.81
CA ARG A 74 1.94 -28.90 2.98
C ARG A 74 0.48 -28.48 3.16
N ALA A 75 0.15 -27.21 2.89
CA ALA A 75 -1.24 -26.75 2.95
C ALA A 75 -2.10 -27.34 1.83
N VAL A 76 -1.56 -27.44 0.62
CA VAL A 76 -2.23 -28.09 -0.52
C VAL A 76 -2.50 -29.56 -0.22
N ASP A 77 -1.54 -30.30 0.33
CA ASP A 77 -1.70 -31.72 0.68
C ASP A 77 -2.76 -31.93 1.77
N ALA A 78 -2.78 -31.05 2.76
CA ALA A 78 -3.71 -31.12 3.88
C ALA A 78 -5.16 -30.75 3.49
N VAL A 79 -5.33 -29.76 2.60
CA VAL A 79 -6.64 -29.21 2.24
C VAL A 79 -7.21 -29.84 0.97
N ARG A 80 -6.34 -30.23 0.03
CA ARG A 80 -6.68 -30.66 -1.34
C ARG A 80 -7.62 -29.66 -2.04
N PRO A 81 -7.22 -28.39 -2.15
CA PRO A 81 -8.07 -27.36 -2.75
C PRO A 81 -8.20 -27.56 -4.26
N ALA A 82 -9.31 -27.12 -4.84
CA ALA A 82 -9.47 -27.03 -6.29
C ALA A 82 -8.73 -25.82 -6.87
N ARG A 83 -8.58 -24.74 -6.08
CA ARG A 83 -7.91 -23.49 -6.47
C ARG A 83 -6.98 -22.99 -5.37
N VAL A 84 -5.83 -22.49 -5.78
CA VAL A 84 -4.88 -21.80 -4.89
C VAL A 84 -4.81 -20.34 -5.30
N VAL A 85 -5.09 -19.43 -4.37
CA VAL A 85 -5.03 -17.99 -4.59
C VAL A 85 -3.98 -17.38 -3.67
N LEU A 86 -2.97 -16.76 -4.26
CA LEU A 86 -1.89 -16.06 -3.57
C LEU A 86 -2.28 -14.60 -3.39
N TYR A 87 -2.17 -14.08 -2.17
CA TYR A 87 -2.72 -12.79 -1.80
C TYR A 87 -1.75 -11.97 -0.97
N GLY A 88 -1.51 -10.72 -1.34
CA GLY A 88 -0.69 -9.84 -0.52
C GLY A 88 -0.65 -8.39 -0.97
N SER A 89 -0.23 -7.51 -0.08
CA SER A 89 -0.06 -6.06 -0.32
C SER A 89 1.35 -5.61 0.05
N SER A 90 1.92 -4.69 -0.71
CA SER A 90 3.28 -4.15 -0.52
C SER A 90 4.31 -5.29 -0.49
N MET A 91 5.06 -5.45 0.60
CA MET A 91 5.94 -6.62 0.83
C MET A 91 5.24 -7.97 0.59
N GLY A 92 3.99 -8.12 1.04
CA GLY A 92 3.23 -9.35 0.84
C GLY A 92 2.84 -9.57 -0.64
N ALA A 93 2.64 -8.49 -1.41
CA ALA A 93 2.38 -8.58 -2.84
C ALA A 93 3.59 -9.16 -3.58
N TRP A 94 4.80 -8.73 -3.20
CA TRP A 94 6.04 -9.31 -3.72
C TRP A 94 6.15 -10.80 -3.40
N GLY A 95 5.94 -11.21 -2.14
CA GLY A 95 5.95 -12.62 -1.74
C GLY A 95 4.94 -13.47 -2.52
N ALA A 96 3.72 -12.96 -2.71
CA ALA A 96 2.68 -13.61 -3.49
C ALA A 96 3.09 -13.78 -4.97
N LEU A 97 3.66 -12.75 -5.59
CA LEU A 97 4.07 -12.80 -7.00
C LEU A 97 5.32 -13.66 -7.23
N SER A 98 6.28 -13.64 -6.30
CA SER A 98 7.44 -14.54 -6.31
C SER A 98 7.00 -16.00 -6.24
N ALA A 99 6.08 -16.35 -5.33
CA ALA A 99 5.52 -17.69 -5.25
C ALA A 99 4.69 -18.05 -6.50
N ALA A 100 3.93 -17.10 -7.06
CA ALA A 100 3.15 -17.31 -8.28
C ALA A 100 4.04 -17.67 -9.49
N ALA A 101 5.21 -17.04 -9.61
CA ALA A 101 6.16 -17.31 -10.69
C ALA A 101 6.67 -18.76 -10.70
N ARG A 102 6.63 -19.46 -9.55
CA ARG A 102 7.01 -20.87 -9.41
C ARG A 102 5.80 -21.82 -9.38
N ARG A 103 4.57 -21.31 -9.50
CA ARG A 103 3.32 -22.09 -9.41
C ARG A 103 2.38 -21.74 -10.57
N PRO A 104 2.55 -22.39 -11.73
CA PRO A 104 1.82 -22.02 -12.95
C PRO A 104 0.29 -22.04 -12.81
N ASP A 105 -0.26 -22.95 -11.99
CA ASP A 105 -1.71 -23.09 -11.82
C ASP A 105 -2.30 -22.18 -10.73
N ALA A 106 -1.47 -21.44 -9.97
CA ALA A 106 -1.96 -20.55 -8.91
C ALA A 106 -2.45 -19.21 -9.47
N GLU A 107 -3.53 -18.70 -8.90
CA GLU A 107 -3.99 -17.33 -9.12
C GLU A 107 -3.30 -16.38 -8.13
N ALA A 108 -3.20 -15.09 -8.45
CA ALA A 108 -2.68 -14.09 -7.52
C ALA A 108 -3.50 -12.79 -7.52
N VAL A 109 -3.62 -12.18 -6.35
CA VAL A 109 -4.13 -10.81 -6.17
C VAL A 109 -3.09 -10.01 -5.38
N ALA A 110 -2.46 -9.05 -6.06
CA ALA A 110 -1.30 -8.33 -5.57
C ALA A 110 -1.56 -6.82 -5.57
N PHE A 111 -1.23 -6.15 -4.47
CA PHE A 111 -1.47 -4.70 -4.30
C PHE A 111 -0.15 -3.96 -4.09
N ALA A 112 0.15 -3.00 -4.97
CA ALA A 112 1.29 -2.10 -4.90
C ALA A 112 2.63 -2.80 -4.50
N PRO A 113 3.06 -3.86 -5.22
CA PRO A 113 4.41 -4.39 -5.05
C PRO A 113 5.44 -3.36 -5.53
N ASP A 114 6.64 -3.37 -4.95
CA ASP A 114 7.77 -2.68 -5.55
C ASP A 114 8.11 -3.31 -6.92
N PHE A 115 8.66 -2.53 -7.84
CA PHE A 115 9.13 -3.09 -9.11
C PHE A 115 10.36 -3.96 -8.92
N SER A 116 11.30 -3.56 -8.05
CA SER A 116 12.42 -4.39 -7.60
C SER A 116 12.66 -4.19 -6.11
N VAL A 117 13.10 -5.22 -5.40
CA VAL A 117 13.41 -5.10 -3.97
C VAL A 117 14.67 -4.27 -3.77
N GLY A 118 14.57 -3.24 -2.94
CA GLY A 118 15.61 -2.26 -2.67
C GLY A 118 15.71 -1.15 -3.72
N GLU A 119 14.84 -1.11 -4.73
CA GLU A 119 14.84 -0.04 -5.73
C GLU A 119 14.60 1.33 -5.04
N PRO A 120 15.43 2.35 -5.30
CA PRO A 120 15.26 3.66 -4.70
C PRO A 120 13.85 4.24 -4.92
N GLY A 121 13.25 4.74 -3.85
CA GLY A 121 11.88 5.25 -3.84
C GLY A 121 10.80 4.20 -3.54
N GLY A 122 11.13 2.91 -3.62
CA GLY A 122 10.24 1.82 -3.23
C GLY A 122 10.18 1.59 -1.71
N ARG A 123 9.18 0.83 -1.25
CA ARG A 123 8.99 0.57 0.19
C ARG A 123 10.06 -0.34 0.78
N SER A 124 10.64 -1.22 -0.02
CA SER A 124 11.79 -2.06 0.36
C SER A 124 13.02 -1.21 0.66
N ALA A 125 13.29 -0.20 -0.17
CA ALA A 125 14.38 0.75 0.09
C ALA A 125 14.10 1.58 1.36
N GLU A 126 12.87 2.05 1.57
CA GLU A 126 12.47 2.73 2.82
C GLU A 126 12.64 1.84 4.06
N ALA A 127 12.55 0.51 3.90
CA ALA A 127 12.80 -0.46 4.96
C ALA A 127 14.29 -0.83 5.12
N GLY A 128 15.18 -0.21 4.35
CA GLY A 128 16.63 -0.40 4.45
C GLY A 128 17.19 -1.53 3.60
N LEU A 129 16.40 -2.11 2.68
CA LEU A 129 16.92 -3.10 1.74
C LEU A 129 17.64 -2.44 0.57
N ALA A 130 18.71 -3.08 0.11
CA ALA A 130 19.42 -2.73 -1.10
C ALA A 130 19.04 -3.67 -2.26
N PRO A 131 19.17 -3.21 -3.52
CA PRO A 131 19.08 -4.06 -4.70
C PRO A 131 20.13 -5.18 -4.65
N VAL A 132 19.78 -6.34 -5.20
CA VAL A 132 20.70 -7.47 -5.36
C VAL A 132 20.83 -7.79 -6.84
N ASP A 133 22.08 -7.88 -7.32
CA ASP A 133 22.35 -8.18 -8.72
C ASP A 133 21.76 -9.55 -9.12
N GLY A 134 21.02 -9.57 -10.22
CA GLY A 134 20.39 -10.78 -10.76
C GLY A 134 19.11 -11.21 -10.05
N GLU A 135 18.63 -10.48 -9.03
CA GLU A 135 17.31 -10.70 -8.45
C GLU A 135 16.22 -10.37 -9.49
N PRO A 136 15.20 -11.22 -9.69
CA PRO A 136 14.13 -10.94 -10.65
C PRO A 136 13.36 -9.69 -10.25
N ASP A 137 13.15 -8.79 -11.20
CA ASP A 137 12.21 -7.69 -11.04
C ASP A 137 10.76 -8.15 -11.27
N LEU A 138 9.82 -7.24 -11.07
CA LEU A 138 8.39 -7.48 -11.25
C LEU A 138 8.07 -7.89 -12.69
N SER A 139 8.79 -7.39 -13.70
CA SER A 139 8.58 -7.82 -15.09
C SER A 139 8.93 -9.29 -15.27
N ALA A 140 10.08 -9.73 -14.75
CA ALA A 140 10.52 -11.12 -14.80
C ALA A 140 9.54 -12.05 -14.06
N LEU A 141 9.08 -11.66 -12.86
CA LEU A 141 8.06 -12.41 -12.13
C LEU A 141 6.75 -12.53 -12.92
N LEU A 142 6.31 -11.43 -13.54
CA LEU A 142 5.10 -11.38 -14.35
C LEU A 142 5.24 -12.06 -15.71
N ALA A 143 6.44 -12.29 -16.23
CA ALA A 143 6.67 -13.02 -17.47
C ALA A 143 6.67 -14.55 -17.31
N ALA A 144 6.77 -15.07 -16.08
CA ALA A 144 6.82 -16.51 -15.81
C ALA A 144 5.60 -17.27 -16.41
N PRO A 145 5.81 -18.44 -17.05
CA PRO A 145 4.73 -19.24 -17.64
C PRO A 145 3.65 -19.60 -16.62
N ARG A 146 2.38 -19.34 -16.95
CA ARG A 146 1.25 -19.61 -16.05
C ARG A 146 -0.05 -19.93 -16.78
N ARG A 147 -0.93 -20.61 -16.05
CA ARG A 147 -2.35 -20.85 -16.35
C ARG A 147 -3.28 -20.03 -15.45
N GLY A 148 -2.88 -19.79 -14.20
CA GLY A 148 -3.60 -18.93 -13.28
C GLY A 148 -3.50 -17.45 -13.66
N THR A 149 -4.50 -16.66 -13.25
CA THR A 149 -4.54 -15.22 -13.51
C THR A 149 -3.91 -14.41 -12.39
N ILE A 150 -3.35 -13.25 -12.72
CA ILE A 150 -2.85 -12.27 -11.75
C ILE A 150 -3.70 -10.99 -11.86
N ASP A 151 -4.36 -10.61 -10.77
CA ASP A 151 -4.93 -9.29 -10.59
C ASP A 151 -3.92 -8.40 -9.85
N LEU A 152 -3.29 -7.48 -10.57
CA LEU A 152 -2.31 -6.53 -10.03
C LEU A 152 -2.98 -5.16 -9.87
N VAL A 153 -2.97 -4.62 -8.65
CA VAL A 153 -3.64 -3.36 -8.31
C VAL A 153 -2.63 -2.32 -7.87
N ILE A 154 -2.64 -1.15 -8.51
CA ILE A 154 -1.68 -0.07 -8.23
C ILE A 154 -2.42 1.25 -8.00
N GLY A 155 -2.07 1.95 -6.92
CA GLY A 155 -2.55 3.31 -6.64
C GLY A 155 -1.72 4.34 -7.41
N LEU A 156 -2.35 5.27 -8.13
CA LEU A 156 -1.63 6.25 -8.95
C LEU A 156 -1.30 7.58 -8.26
N TYR A 157 -1.67 7.75 -6.98
CA TYR A 157 -1.34 8.95 -6.19
C TYR A 157 -0.08 8.78 -5.34
N ASP A 158 0.56 7.62 -5.38
CA ASP A 158 1.94 7.45 -4.92
C ASP A 158 2.85 7.56 -6.17
N PRO A 159 3.77 8.54 -6.23
CA PRO A 159 4.59 8.76 -7.42
C PRO A 159 5.42 7.54 -7.84
N TYR A 160 5.95 6.79 -6.87
CA TYR A 160 6.75 5.59 -7.17
C TYR A 160 5.85 4.52 -7.79
N ASP A 161 4.73 4.18 -7.13
CA ASP A 161 3.77 3.19 -7.63
C ASP A 161 3.22 3.58 -9.01
N ALA A 162 2.95 4.87 -9.24
CA ALA A 162 2.49 5.37 -10.53
C ALA A 162 3.57 5.19 -11.63
N GLY A 163 4.84 5.35 -11.27
CA GLY A 163 5.99 5.01 -12.13
C GLY A 163 6.09 3.50 -12.41
N VAL A 164 5.84 2.65 -11.40
CA VAL A 164 5.75 1.19 -11.57
C VAL A 164 4.65 0.83 -12.56
N ALA A 165 3.43 1.37 -12.40
CA ALA A 165 2.33 1.13 -13.32
C ALA A 165 2.68 1.56 -14.76
N ALA A 166 3.31 2.73 -14.93
CA ALA A 166 3.76 3.20 -16.24
C ALA A 166 4.79 2.26 -16.87
N ARG A 167 5.77 1.79 -16.09
CA ARG A 167 6.80 0.83 -16.54
C ARG A 167 6.16 -0.48 -17.02
N LEU A 168 5.17 -0.99 -16.30
CA LEU A 168 4.45 -2.21 -16.67
C LEU A 168 3.63 -2.06 -17.95
N VAL A 169 3.03 -0.89 -18.17
CA VAL A 169 2.32 -0.58 -19.42
C VAL A 169 3.29 -0.55 -20.60
N ASP A 170 4.43 0.12 -20.45
CA ASP A 170 5.42 0.26 -21.53
C ASP A 170 6.07 -1.08 -21.92
N ILE A 171 6.33 -1.97 -20.95
CA ILE A 171 6.88 -3.30 -21.21
C ILE A 171 5.85 -4.23 -21.88
N GLY A 172 4.56 -3.98 -21.65
CA GLY A 172 3.49 -4.86 -22.07
C GLY A 172 3.32 -6.05 -21.13
N LEU A 173 2.08 -6.30 -20.73
CA LEU A 173 1.75 -7.38 -19.79
C LEU A 173 1.26 -8.63 -20.52
N PRO A 174 1.61 -9.83 -20.06
CA PRO A 174 0.99 -11.06 -20.57
C PRO A 174 -0.53 -11.05 -20.36
N ALA A 175 -1.27 -11.70 -21.25
CA ALA A 175 -2.74 -11.73 -21.21
C ALA A 175 -3.33 -12.28 -19.88
N ALA A 176 -2.57 -13.11 -19.16
CA ALA A 176 -2.96 -13.63 -17.86
C ALA A 176 -2.82 -12.61 -16.70
N VAL A 177 -2.23 -11.45 -16.95
CA VAL A 177 -2.04 -10.38 -15.96
C VAL A 177 -3.00 -9.23 -16.25
N ARG A 178 -3.80 -8.86 -15.25
CA ARG A 178 -4.73 -7.74 -15.30
C ARG A 178 -4.21 -6.64 -14.40
N LEU A 179 -3.75 -5.55 -14.99
CA LEU A 179 -3.39 -4.34 -14.27
C LEU A 179 -4.63 -3.48 -14.03
N SER A 180 -4.93 -3.20 -12.76
CA SER A 180 -5.99 -2.29 -12.32
C SER A 180 -5.37 -1.08 -11.62
N THR A 181 -5.47 0.08 -12.25
CA THR A 181 -4.97 1.34 -11.69
C THR A 181 -6.09 2.09 -10.97
N VAL A 182 -5.78 2.61 -9.78
CA VAL A 182 -6.79 3.13 -8.83
C VAL A 182 -6.41 4.54 -8.36
N ALA A 183 -7.41 5.40 -8.17
CA ALA A 183 -7.31 6.70 -7.49
C ALA A 183 -7.03 6.50 -5.99
N SER A 184 -5.80 6.07 -5.67
CA SER A 184 -5.31 5.81 -4.31
C SER A 184 -3.79 5.98 -4.26
N GLY A 185 -3.23 6.04 -3.04
CA GLY A 185 -1.78 5.92 -2.84
C GLY A 185 -1.34 4.47 -2.64
N HIS A 186 -0.16 4.28 -2.05
CA HIS A 186 0.43 2.97 -1.81
C HIS A 186 -0.45 2.03 -0.97
N GLU A 187 -1.21 2.58 -0.03
CA GLU A 187 -2.15 1.82 0.82
C GLU A 187 -3.46 1.47 0.09
N VAL A 188 -3.39 1.19 -1.22
CA VAL A 188 -4.55 0.91 -2.07
C VAL A 188 -5.38 -0.28 -1.56
N HIS A 189 -4.74 -1.29 -0.94
CA HIS A 189 -5.45 -2.38 -0.30
C HIS A 189 -6.38 -1.89 0.82
N ASP A 190 -5.86 -1.08 1.75
CA ASP A 190 -6.61 -0.58 2.90
C ASP A 190 -7.70 0.41 2.46
N HIS A 191 -7.43 1.18 1.40
CA HIS A 191 -8.42 2.03 0.75
C HIS A 191 -9.60 1.21 0.22
N LEU A 192 -9.31 0.17 -0.56
CA LEU A 192 -10.33 -0.71 -1.13
C LEU A 192 -11.07 -1.49 -0.03
N TYR A 193 -10.40 -1.81 1.07
CA TYR A 193 -11.03 -2.46 2.22
C TYR A 193 -12.05 -1.57 2.92
N SER A 194 -11.72 -0.29 3.15
CA SER A 194 -12.63 0.67 3.78
C SER A 194 -13.90 0.88 2.95
N LEU A 195 -13.78 0.74 1.62
CA LEU A 195 -14.88 0.86 0.65
C LEU A 195 -15.61 -0.47 0.36
N ASN A 196 -15.31 -1.51 1.14
CA ASN A 196 -15.91 -2.84 1.06
C ASN A 196 -15.62 -3.61 -0.26
N VAL A 197 -14.66 -3.15 -1.07
CA VAL A 197 -14.26 -3.84 -2.31
C VAL A 197 -13.54 -5.15 -1.97
N ILE A 198 -12.55 -5.08 -1.08
CA ILE A 198 -11.76 -6.27 -0.70
C ILE A 198 -12.65 -7.38 -0.14
N ARG A 199 -13.61 -7.05 0.73
CA ARG A 199 -14.53 -8.06 1.30
C ARG A 199 -15.35 -8.78 0.23
N ARG A 200 -15.73 -8.10 -0.85
CA ARG A 200 -16.46 -8.71 -1.97
C ARG A 200 -15.57 -9.62 -2.81
N VAL A 201 -14.32 -9.21 -3.04
CA VAL A 201 -13.34 -9.99 -3.80
C VAL A 201 -12.96 -11.27 -3.06
N ILE A 202 -12.55 -11.17 -1.79
CA ILE A 202 -12.06 -12.32 -1.02
C ILE A 202 -13.17 -13.27 -0.53
N ALA A 203 -14.44 -12.96 -0.79
CA ALA A 203 -15.54 -13.87 -0.40
C ALA A 203 -15.53 -15.15 -1.25
N GLY A 204 -14.95 -15.09 -2.45
CA GLY A 204 -14.90 -16.23 -3.37
C GLY A 204 -13.77 -16.17 -4.41
N PHE A 205 -13.05 -15.05 -4.52
CA PHE A 205 -12.06 -14.81 -5.56
C PHE A 205 -12.60 -15.02 -6.98
N VAL A 206 -13.89 -14.75 -7.20
CA VAL A 206 -14.56 -14.86 -8.51
C VAL A 206 -14.84 -13.49 -9.14
N ARG A 207 -14.67 -12.41 -8.37
CA ARG A 207 -14.93 -11.04 -8.80
C ARG A 207 -13.61 -10.36 -9.14
N PRO A 208 -13.40 -9.94 -10.40
CA PRO A 208 -12.22 -9.16 -10.77
C PRO A 208 -12.18 -7.85 -9.99
N ILE A 209 -11.05 -7.56 -9.36
CA ILE A 209 -10.93 -6.39 -8.50
C ILE A 209 -11.05 -5.07 -9.25
N GLY A 210 -10.57 -5.02 -10.50
CA GLY A 210 -10.73 -3.85 -11.36
C GLY A 210 -12.19 -3.48 -11.61
N ALA A 211 -13.06 -4.48 -11.81
CA ALA A 211 -14.49 -4.23 -12.01
C ALA A 211 -15.17 -3.67 -10.74
N GLU A 212 -14.76 -4.15 -9.56
CA GLU A 212 -15.24 -3.63 -8.28
C GLU A 212 -14.72 -2.20 -8.02
N ALA A 213 -13.48 -1.88 -8.42
CA ALA A 213 -12.93 -0.53 -8.34
C ALA A 213 -13.65 0.46 -9.28
N VAL A 214 -13.98 0.04 -10.53
CA VAL A 214 -14.80 0.81 -11.47
C VAL A 214 -16.18 1.10 -10.87
N ALA A 215 -16.84 0.09 -10.30
CA ALA A 215 -18.15 0.24 -9.68
C ALA A 215 -18.17 1.21 -8.47
N LYS A 216 -17.00 1.49 -7.89
CA LYS A 216 -16.81 2.49 -6.82
C LYS A 216 -16.33 3.84 -7.32
N GLY A 217 -16.18 4.02 -8.63
CA GLY A 217 -15.67 5.26 -9.22
C GLY A 217 -14.18 5.51 -8.92
N LEU A 218 -13.43 4.46 -8.57
CA LEU A 218 -12.01 4.57 -8.19
C LEU A 218 -11.05 4.25 -9.33
N ALA A 219 -11.55 3.70 -10.43
CA ALA A 219 -10.71 3.40 -11.59
C ALA A 219 -10.12 4.69 -12.15
N LEU A 220 -8.80 4.74 -12.24
CA LEU A 220 -8.07 5.89 -12.76
C LEU A 220 -7.17 5.42 -13.89
N PRO A 221 -7.41 5.83 -15.15
CA PRO A 221 -6.55 5.46 -16.26
C PRO A 221 -5.10 5.92 -16.02
N ILE A 222 -4.13 5.13 -16.52
CA ILE A 222 -2.71 5.46 -16.38
C ILE A 222 -2.36 6.83 -16.98
N GLY A 223 -2.98 7.17 -18.12
CA GLY A 223 -2.73 8.40 -18.86
C GLY A 223 -1.40 8.34 -19.62
N ASP A 224 -0.66 9.46 -19.59
CA ASP A 224 0.65 9.61 -20.22
C ASP A 224 1.74 8.94 -19.37
N THR A 225 2.29 7.81 -19.84
CA THR A 225 3.32 7.05 -19.12
C THR A 225 4.62 7.84 -18.95
N GLY A 226 5.01 8.65 -19.94
CA GLY A 226 6.18 9.52 -19.87
C GLY A 226 6.09 10.53 -18.73
N ARG A 227 4.91 11.15 -18.55
CA ARG A 227 4.66 12.05 -17.41
C ARG A 227 4.67 11.33 -16.06
N ARG A 228 4.18 10.09 -15.99
CA ARG A 228 4.24 9.27 -14.77
C ARG A 228 5.67 8.93 -14.38
N HIS A 229 6.50 8.52 -15.34
CA HIS A 229 7.93 8.29 -15.13
C HIS A 229 8.65 9.56 -14.66
N ALA A 230 8.36 10.69 -15.30
CA ALA A 230 8.97 11.96 -14.94
C ALA A 230 8.59 12.38 -13.50
N LEU A 231 7.32 12.25 -13.10
CA LEU A 231 6.88 12.53 -11.74
C LEU A 231 7.54 11.60 -10.71
N ALA A 232 7.63 10.29 -11.00
CA ALA A 232 8.28 9.33 -10.12
C ALA A 232 9.75 9.67 -9.90
N ARG A 233 10.46 10.06 -10.97
CA ARG A 233 11.86 10.50 -10.90
C ARG A 233 12.03 11.78 -10.09
N LEU A 234 11.18 12.79 -10.29
CA LEU A 234 11.23 14.04 -9.52
C LEU A 234 10.98 13.80 -8.03
N ALA A 235 10.03 12.91 -7.69
CA ALA A 235 9.78 12.51 -6.31
C ALA A 235 10.98 11.77 -5.71
N LEU A 236 11.62 10.88 -6.48
CA LEU A 236 12.85 10.20 -6.06
C LEU A 236 14.02 11.18 -5.85
N ASP A 237 14.18 12.15 -6.73
CA ASP A 237 15.20 13.19 -6.62
C ASP A 237 15.02 14.00 -5.33
N LEU A 238 13.80 14.43 -5.02
CA LEU A 238 13.47 15.10 -3.75
C LEU A 238 13.75 14.24 -2.53
N GLY A 239 13.31 12.98 -2.54
CA GLY A 239 13.54 12.05 -1.43
C GLY A 239 15.03 11.76 -1.18
N ALA A 240 15.86 11.88 -2.20
CA ALA A 240 17.32 11.79 -2.11
C ALA A 240 18.00 13.13 -1.74
N GLY A 241 17.23 14.17 -1.40
CA GLY A 241 17.74 15.49 -1.04
C GLY A 241 18.29 16.31 -2.21
N ARG A 242 18.01 15.92 -3.46
CA ARG A 242 18.42 16.70 -4.63
C ARG A 242 17.46 17.87 -4.84
N THR A 243 18.00 18.98 -5.34
CA THR A 243 17.20 20.13 -5.72
C THR A 243 16.34 19.80 -6.95
N VAL A 244 15.03 20.02 -6.82
CA VAL A 244 14.07 19.85 -7.91
C VAL A 244 13.35 21.17 -8.15
N ASP A 245 13.27 21.58 -9.41
CA ASP A 245 12.51 22.76 -9.81
C ASP A 245 11.00 22.50 -9.65
N PRO A 246 10.27 23.29 -8.82
CA PRO A 246 8.82 23.18 -8.70
C PRO A 246 8.08 23.28 -10.04
N ALA A 247 8.58 24.06 -10.99
CA ALA A 247 7.95 24.19 -12.31
C ALA A 247 8.04 22.89 -13.12
N ALA A 248 9.10 22.11 -12.95
CA ALA A 248 9.23 20.79 -13.57
C ALA A 248 8.19 19.79 -13.02
N VAL A 249 7.90 19.85 -11.71
CA VAL A 249 6.84 19.04 -11.11
C VAL A 249 5.47 19.44 -11.67
N ALA A 250 5.17 20.75 -11.69
CA ALA A 250 3.92 21.28 -12.22
C ALA A 250 3.70 20.90 -13.71
N ALA A 251 4.76 20.89 -14.52
CA ALA A 251 4.70 20.53 -15.94
C ALA A 251 4.28 19.07 -16.17
N VAL A 252 4.58 18.16 -15.23
CA VAL A 252 4.22 16.73 -15.35
C VAL A 252 3.01 16.34 -14.50
N ALA A 253 2.58 17.18 -13.57
CA ALA A 253 1.48 16.93 -12.63
C ALA A 253 0.11 16.76 -13.32
N PHE A 254 -0.62 15.70 -12.98
CA PHE A 254 -1.97 15.46 -13.48
C PHE A 254 -2.98 16.30 -12.70
N SER A 255 -4.00 16.82 -13.39
CA SER A 255 -5.06 17.61 -12.74
C SER A 255 -5.80 16.75 -11.71
N GLY A 256 -5.96 17.27 -10.49
CA GLY A 256 -6.62 16.56 -9.39
C GLY A 256 -5.81 15.39 -8.81
N ASP A 257 -4.51 15.30 -9.10
CA ASP A 257 -3.61 14.29 -8.51
C ASP A 257 -3.01 14.78 -7.19
N PRO A 258 -3.49 14.28 -6.03
CA PRO A 258 -2.97 14.69 -4.73
C PRO A 258 -1.54 14.22 -4.47
N GLY A 259 -1.04 13.19 -5.17
CA GLY A 259 0.34 12.76 -5.10
C GLY A 259 1.27 13.79 -5.71
N ALA A 260 0.96 14.23 -6.92
CA ALA A 260 1.72 15.29 -7.60
C ALA A 260 1.70 16.61 -6.80
N ALA A 261 0.56 16.93 -6.18
CA ALA A 261 0.42 18.08 -5.29
C ALA A 261 1.38 18.06 -4.09
N LEU A 262 1.58 16.89 -3.48
CA LEU A 262 2.51 16.71 -2.36
C LEU A 262 3.96 16.89 -2.81
N VAL A 263 4.33 16.31 -3.96
CA VAL A 263 5.66 16.46 -4.57
C VAL A 263 5.96 17.92 -4.90
N GLU A 264 4.99 18.64 -5.46
CA GLU A 264 5.12 20.07 -5.79
C GLU A 264 5.33 20.91 -4.53
N ALA A 265 4.56 20.67 -3.47
CA ALA A 265 4.73 21.36 -2.20
C ALA A 265 6.10 21.09 -1.56
N GLU A 266 6.61 19.86 -1.66
CA GLU A 266 7.93 19.48 -1.17
C GLU A 266 9.05 20.15 -1.97
N ALA A 267 8.93 20.22 -3.30
CA ALA A 267 9.86 20.97 -4.15
C ALA A 267 9.87 22.47 -3.81
N LEU A 268 8.69 23.08 -3.61
CA LEU A 268 8.59 24.48 -3.19
C LEU A 268 9.29 24.71 -1.84
N ALA A 269 9.08 23.82 -0.88
CA ALA A 269 9.71 23.92 0.43
C ALA A 269 11.23 23.78 0.34
N ALA A 270 11.73 22.80 -0.42
CA ALA A 270 13.17 22.60 -0.65
C ALA A 270 13.84 23.79 -1.37
N ALA A 271 13.10 24.52 -2.21
CA ALA A 271 13.54 25.74 -2.86
C ALA A 271 13.44 27.00 -1.96
N GLY A 272 13.08 26.86 -0.68
CA GLY A 272 12.91 27.98 0.26
C GLY A 272 11.62 28.79 0.07
N ARG A 273 10.70 28.34 -0.81
CA ARG A 273 9.42 29.00 -1.09
C ARG A 273 8.33 28.48 -0.15
N ILE A 274 8.59 28.58 1.16
CA ILE A 274 7.80 27.93 2.22
C ILE A 274 6.33 28.39 2.22
N ASP A 275 6.07 29.70 2.04
CA ASP A 275 4.70 30.23 1.95
C ASP A 275 3.91 29.67 0.75
N GLU A 276 4.58 29.42 -0.37
CA GLU A 276 3.94 28.83 -1.55
C GLU A 276 3.63 27.35 -1.35
N ALA A 277 4.55 26.62 -0.70
CA ALA A 277 4.34 25.23 -0.30
C ALA A 277 3.12 25.11 0.64
N GLU A 278 3.00 25.99 1.63
CA GLU A 278 1.85 26.01 2.54
C GLU A 278 0.54 26.24 1.78
N ARG A 279 0.47 27.27 0.93
CA ARG A 279 -0.73 27.55 0.11
C ARG A 279 -1.09 26.41 -0.82
N ARG A 280 -0.10 25.69 -1.35
CA ARG A 280 -0.32 24.53 -2.20
C ARG A 280 -0.99 23.39 -1.42
N LEU A 281 -0.52 23.11 -0.21
CA LEU A 281 -1.10 22.10 0.67
C LEU A 281 -2.46 22.53 1.25
N ALA A 282 -2.66 23.82 1.52
CA ALA A 282 -3.97 24.34 1.93
C ALA A 282 -5.03 24.10 0.85
N ARG A 283 -4.71 24.42 -0.41
CA ARG A 283 -5.58 24.09 -1.56
C ARG A 283 -5.83 22.59 -1.67
N LEU A 284 -4.80 21.77 -1.56
CA LEU A 284 -4.93 20.31 -1.58
C LEU A 284 -5.89 19.81 -0.49
N GLY A 285 -5.82 20.37 0.72
CA GLY A 285 -6.75 20.04 1.81
C GLY A 285 -8.21 20.32 1.43
N VAL A 286 -8.48 21.47 0.80
CA VAL A 286 -9.81 21.83 0.29
C VAL A 286 -10.26 20.88 -0.82
N GLU A 287 -9.38 20.56 -1.78
CA GLU A 287 -9.66 19.62 -2.87
C GLU A 287 -10.00 18.23 -2.35
N ILE A 288 -9.26 17.73 -1.34
CA ILE A 288 -9.52 16.44 -0.70
C ILE A 288 -10.89 16.44 0.00
N ALA A 289 -11.22 17.51 0.73
CA ALA A 289 -12.48 17.62 1.44
C ALA A 289 -13.69 17.72 0.50
N ALA A 290 -13.54 18.41 -0.64
CA ALA A 290 -14.61 18.62 -1.61
C ALA A 290 -14.86 17.41 -2.52
N SER A 291 -13.89 16.50 -2.68
CA SER A 291 -14.01 15.35 -3.58
C SER A 291 -14.51 14.10 -2.85
N PRO A 292 -15.60 13.46 -3.30
CA PRO A 292 -16.06 12.17 -2.74
C PRO A 292 -15.03 11.04 -2.86
N ILE A 293 -14.19 11.08 -3.90
CA ILE A 293 -13.13 10.08 -4.12
C ILE A 293 -11.96 10.38 -3.19
N LEU A 294 -11.46 11.62 -3.18
CA LEU A 294 -10.27 11.95 -2.41
C LEU A 294 -10.52 11.93 -0.89
N SER A 295 -11.72 12.31 -0.44
CA SER A 295 -12.12 12.20 0.96
C SER A 295 -12.15 10.76 1.48
N SER A 296 -12.28 9.78 0.57
CA SER A 296 -12.25 8.36 0.90
C SER A 296 -10.83 7.77 1.05
N LEU A 297 -9.79 8.53 0.66
CA LEU A 297 -8.39 8.09 0.77
C LEU A 297 -8.03 7.61 2.18
N PRO A 298 -7.05 6.69 2.30
CA PRO A 298 -6.57 6.20 3.58
C PRO A 298 -6.26 7.32 4.55
N LYS A 299 -6.61 7.11 5.83
CA LYS A 299 -6.40 8.12 6.88
C LYS A 299 -4.94 8.58 6.92
N ARG A 300 -3.97 7.67 6.74
CA ARG A 300 -2.54 8.03 6.74
C ARG A 300 -2.21 9.04 5.65
N PHE A 301 -2.71 8.86 4.42
CA PHE A 301 -2.56 9.85 3.34
C PHE A 301 -3.19 11.19 3.73
N ARG A 302 -4.46 11.19 4.18
CA ARG A 302 -5.17 12.43 4.52
C ARG A 302 -4.55 13.19 5.69
N LYS A 303 -3.86 12.50 6.61
CA LYS A 303 -3.12 13.12 7.73
C LYS A 303 -1.80 13.76 7.30
N GLU A 304 -1.23 13.36 6.17
CA GLU A 304 0.05 13.90 5.69
C GLU A 304 -0.06 15.39 5.36
N VAL A 305 -1.17 15.80 4.75
CA VAL A 305 -1.43 17.20 4.37
C VAL A 305 -1.39 18.15 5.59
N PRO A 306 -2.19 17.97 6.65
CA PRO A 306 -2.13 18.87 7.81
C PRO A 306 -0.79 18.77 8.56
N ARG A 307 -0.14 17.59 8.64
CA ARG A 307 1.19 17.47 9.28
C ARG A 307 2.24 18.33 8.58
N ARG A 308 2.31 18.24 7.25
CA ARG A 308 3.24 19.06 6.46
C ARG A 308 2.90 20.55 6.57
N ARG A 309 1.62 20.92 6.54
CA ARG A 309 1.20 22.32 6.74
C ARG A 309 1.65 22.88 8.08
N ILE A 310 1.45 22.14 9.18
CA ILE A 310 1.89 22.53 10.52
C ILE A 310 3.40 22.77 10.53
N ALA A 311 4.19 21.84 9.97
CA ALA A 311 5.64 21.99 9.90
C ALA A 311 6.10 23.21 9.10
N LEU A 312 5.45 23.52 7.97
CA LEU A 312 5.76 24.70 7.16
C LEU A 312 5.37 26.01 7.88
N LEU A 313 4.22 26.04 8.55
CA LEU A 313 3.77 27.19 9.33
C LEU A 313 4.71 27.46 10.51
N ASP A 314 5.19 26.41 11.18
CA ASP A 314 6.20 26.51 12.23
C ASP A 314 7.52 27.06 11.70
N ALA A 315 7.97 26.60 10.52
CA ALA A 315 9.17 27.13 9.85
C ALA A 315 9.03 28.62 9.46
N LEU A 316 7.80 29.09 9.21
CA LEU A 316 7.49 30.51 8.96
C LEU A 316 7.32 31.34 10.24
N GLY A 317 7.39 30.72 11.43
CA GLY A 317 7.10 31.38 12.71
C GLY A 317 5.60 31.64 12.95
N ARG A 318 4.72 31.11 12.11
CA ARG A 318 3.25 31.31 12.16
C ARG A 318 2.59 30.31 13.11
N THR A 319 2.99 30.38 14.38
CA THR A 319 2.62 29.39 15.41
C THR A 319 1.11 29.31 15.64
N ASP A 320 0.38 30.43 15.59
CA ASP A 320 -1.07 30.44 15.80
C ASP A 320 -1.82 29.78 14.64
N ASP A 321 -1.39 30.02 13.41
CA ASP A 321 -1.94 29.34 12.23
C ASP A 321 -1.67 27.83 12.29
N ALA A 322 -0.47 27.43 12.74
CA ALA A 322 -0.14 26.02 12.94
C ALA A 322 -1.06 25.36 13.97
N ARG A 323 -1.41 26.07 15.07
CA ARG A 323 -2.38 25.59 16.07
C ARG A 323 -3.79 25.45 15.48
N ILE A 324 -4.23 26.40 14.65
CA ILE A 324 -5.53 26.31 13.97
C ILE A 324 -5.61 25.07 13.09
N VAL A 325 -4.59 24.84 12.24
CA VAL A 325 -4.53 23.64 11.39
C VAL A 325 -4.49 22.36 12.24
N ALA A 326 -3.78 22.36 13.36
CA ALA A 326 -3.77 21.22 14.29
C ALA A 326 -5.15 20.97 14.92
N ALA A 327 -5.88 22.01 15.31
CA ALA A 327 -7.23 21.89 15.86
C ALA A 327 -8.23 21.32 14.84
N GLU A 328 -8.19 21.80 13.59
CA GLU A 328 -8.98 21.25 12.48
C GLU A 328 -8.65 19.77 12.23
N ALA A 329 -7.35 19.42 12.22
CA ALA A 329 -6.90 18.05 12.04
C ALA A 329 -7.30 17.13 13.20
N ALA A 330 -7.24 17.61 14.45
CA ALA A 330 -7.69 16.86 15.62
C ALA A 330 -9.20 16.57 15.56
N ALA A 331 -10.02 17.54 15.10
CA ALA A 331 -11.45 17.32 14.89
C ALA A 331 -11.73 16.26 13.81
N ALA A 332 -10.96 16.29 12.70
CA ALA A 332 -11.09 15.31 11.62
C ALA A 332 -10.52 13.91 11.99
N PHE A 333 -9.55 13.86 12.92
CA PHE A 333 -8.83 12.66 13.32
C PHE A 333 -8.72 12.56 14.86
N PRO A 334 -9.84 12.33 15.58
CA PRO A 334 -9.88 12.45 17.05
C PRO A 334 -9.05 11.41 17.81
N THR A 335 -8.56 10.38 17.13
CA THR A 335 -7.69 9.34 17.71
C THR A 335 -6.20 9.60 17.43
N ASP A 336 -5.82 10.81 17.05
CA ASP A 336 -4.43 11.19 16.78
C ASP A 336 -3.96 12.22 17.81
N ASP A 337 -3.31 11.72 18.86
CA ASP A 337 -2.87 12.53 20.00
C ASP A 337 -1.87 13.62 19.59
N GLY A 338 -1.14 13.44 18.49
CA GLY A 338 -0.20 14.42 17.97
C GLY A 338 -0.87 15.72 17.53
N PHE A 339 -2.04 15.63 16.89
CA PHE A 339 -2.81 16.83 16.52
C PHE A 339 -3.44 17.49 17.75
N ALA A 340 -4.00 16.70 18.68
CA ALA A 340 -4.61 17.23 19.89
C ALA A 340 -3.60 17.99 20.76
N ALA A 341 -2.41 17.38 20.99
CA ALA A 341 -1.32 18.01 21.72
C ALA A 341 -0.85 19.30 21.03
N ARG A 342 -0.67 19.29 19.70
CA ARG A 342 -0.23 20.48 18.95
C ARG A 342 -1.26 21.61 18.98
N ALA A 343 -2.55 21.28 18.99
CA ALA A 343 -3.65 22.23 19.10
C ALA A 343 -3.77 22.88 20.49
N GLY A 344 -3.06 22.35 21.49
CA GLY A 344 -3.18 22.80 22.88
C GLY A 344 -4.41 22.26 23.59
N PHE A 345 -5.02 21.18 23.08
CA PHE A 345 -6.04 20.45 23.82
C PHE A 345 -5.36 19.66 24.94
N ALA A 346 -5.88 19.77 26.16
CA ALA A 346 -5.47 18.86 27.24
C ALA A 346 -5.73 17.42 26.77
N PRO A 347 -4.84 16.46 27.06
CA PRO A 347 -5.17 15.06 26.84
C PRO A 347 -6.51 14.78 27.56
N PRO A 348 -7.44 14.03 26.96
CA PRO A 348 -8.63 13.63 27.69
C PRO A 348 -8.17 12.99 28.99
N ASP A 349 -8.64 13.52 30.13
CA ASP A 349 -8.29 12.99 31.44
C ASP A 349 -8.37 11.46 31.37
N GLU A 350 -7.29 10.76 31.77
CA GLU A 350 -7.38 9.34 32.03
C GLU A 350 -8.60 9.15 32.93
N VAL A 351 -9.66 8.53 32.39
CA VAL A 351 -10.83 8.17 33.18
C VAL A 351 -10.28 7.44 34.39
N PRO A 352 -10.43 7.97 35.62
CA PRO A 352 -9.90 7.33 36.80
C PRO A 352 -10.41 5.90 36.78
N GLY A 353 -9.47 4.95 36.84
CA GLY A 353 -9.74 3.52 36.80
C GLY A 353 -10.97 3.24 37.67
N GLY A 354 -11.99 2.66 37.03
CA GLY A 354 -13.23 2.30 37.68
C GLY A 354 -12.90 1.66 39.02
N ALA A 355 -13.42 2.25 40.09
CA ALA A 355 -13.37 1.67 41.41
C ALA A 355 -13.85 0.22 41.31
N ASP A 356 -13.04 -0.70 41.84
CA ASP A 356 -13.47 -2.03 42.20
C ASP A 356 -14.80 -1.93 42.96
N LEU A 357 -15.87 -2.38 42.32
CA LEU A 357 -17.05 -2.82 43.02
C LEU A 357 -16.89 -4.34 43.19
N THR A 358 -16.37 -4.68 44.37
CA THR A 358 -16.43 -6.01 45.00
C THR A 358 -17.83 -6.59 45.01
#